data_AF-A0A2E5MWY9-F1
#
_entry.id   AF-A0A2E5MWY9-F1
#
_cell.length_a   1.000
_cell.length_b   1.000
_cell.length_c   1.000
_cell.angle_alpha   90.00
_cell.angle_beta   90.00
_cell.angle_gamma   90.00
#
_symmetry.space_group_name_H-M   'P 1'
#
loop_
_entity.id
_entity.type
_entity.pdbx_description
1 polymer ?
#
loop_
_entity_poly.entity_id
_entity_poly.type
_entity_poly.pdbx_seq_one_letter_code
_entity_poly.pdbx_strand_id
1 'polypeptide(L)'
;MYRMLHTLMNLVVAFIAMWAVGVSILTFFGMTVYFPFTISDEGTIPYHRLQTIRIAVFITMAYFTTLHLFRGSKEYFPIQFLEIYLKVLTLVGMVIFYQAKVEKSEFFILLFFGISSIILHLARRSKHKYFSKKHNHFM
;
A
#
# COMPACT_ATOMS: atom_id res chain seq x y z
N MET A 1 -19.85 12.02 -7.17
CA MET A 1 -19.20 11.12 -6.20
C MET A 1 -18.05 10.30 -6.80
N TYR A 2 -18.26 9.54 -7.89
CA TYR A 2 -17.20 8.67 -8.44
C TYR A 2 -15.96 9.39 -9.00
N ARG A 3 -16.15 10.55 -9.65
CA ARG A 3 -15.03 11.39 -10.15
C ARG A 3 -14.12 11.88 -9.00
N MET A 4 -14.73 12.27 -7.87
CA MET A 4 -14.01 12.70 -6.66
C MET A 4 -13.19 11.57 -6.04
N LEU A 5 -13.76 10.36 -5.93
CA LEU A 5 -13.06 9.19 -5.40
C LEU A 5 -11.87 8.78 -6.28
N HIS A 6 -12.00 8.91 -7.60
CA HIS A 6 -10.90 8.64 -8.53
C HIS A 6 -9.79 9.70 -8.45
N THR A 7 -10.15 10.98 -8.29
CA THR A 7 -9.16 12.04 -8.05
C THR A 7 -8.41 11.78 -6.74
N LEU A 8 -9.12 11.40 -5.68
CA LEU A 8 -8.52 11.04 -4.39
C LEU A 8 -7.58 9.84 -4.50
N MET A 9 -7.99 8.78 -5.21
CA MET A 9 -7.15 7.63 -5.49
C MET A 9 -5.87 8.04 -6.22
N ASN A 10 -5.98 8.84 -7.28
CA ASN A 10 -4.82 9.31 -8.04
C ASN A 10 -3.89 10.15 -7.18
N LEU A 11 -4.43 10.99 -6.29
CA LEU A 11 -3.64 11.79 -5.36
C LEU A 11 -2.88 10.90 -4.39
N VAL A 12 -3.53 9.90 -3.79
CA VAL A 12 -2.89 8.92 -2.90
C VAL A 12 -1.79 8.15 -3.63
N VAL A 13 -2.05 7.67 -4.86
CA VAL A 13 -1.07 6.95 -5.67
C VAL A 13 0.12 7.86 -6.03
N ALA A 14 -0.14 9.10 -6.46
CA ALA A 14 0.90 10.06 -6.79
C ALA A 14 1.77 10.41 -5.58
N PHE A 15 1.15 10.62 -4.42
CA PHE A 15 1.86 10.88 -3.16
C PHE A 15 2.73 9.69 -2.77
N ILE A 16 2.19 8.47 -2.78
CA ILE A 16 2.96 7.26 -2.45
C ILE A 16 4.12 7.05 -3.43
N ALA A 17 3.88 7.26 -4.73
CA ALA A 17 4.92 7.12 -5.75
C ALA A 17 6.04 8.16 -5.58
N MET A 18 5.67 9.43 -5.40
CA MET A 18 6.63 10.51 -5.17
C MET A 18 7.43 10.27 -3.89
N TRP A 19 6.77 9.87 -2.81
CA TRP A 19 7.41 9.52 -1.54
C TRP A 19 8.39 8.36 -1.72
N ALA A 20 7.95 7.25 -2.32
CA ALA A 20 8.77 6.05 -2.52
C ALA A 20 10.02 6.34 -3.37
N VAL A 21 9.86 7.10 -4.46
CA VAL A 21 11.00 7.51 -5.30
C VAL A 21 11.94 8.44 -4.52
N GLY A 22 11.40 9.43 -3.82
CA GLY A 22 12.19 10.39 -3.04
C GLY A 22 13.07 9.70 -1.98
N VAL A 23 12.47 8.86 -1.13
CA VAL A 23 13.22 8.15 -0.07
C VAL A 23 14.23 7.16 -0.66
N SER A 24 13.92 6.53 -1.79
CA SER A 24 14.85 5.61 -2.46
C SER A 24 16.08 6.35 -2.98
N ILE A 25 15.88 7.51 -3.62
CA ILE A 25 16.99 8.36 -4.09
C ILE A 25 17.86 8.81 -2.92
N LEU A 26 17.25 9.34 -1.85
CA LEU A 26 17.98 9.82 -0.67
C LEU A 26 18.81 8.72 0.01
N THR A 27 18.32 7.49 0.02
CA THR A 27 19.05 6.34 0.59
C THR A 27 20.38 6.09 -0.13
N PHE A 28 20.44 6.29 -1.46
CA PHE A 28 21.69 6.17 -2.22
C PHE A 28 22.71 7.29 -1.90
N PHE A 29 22.27 8.39 -1.31
CA PHE A 29 23.12 9.47 -0.81
C PHE A 29 23.48 9.33 0.68
N GLY A 30 23.18 8.18 1.29
CA GLY A 30 23.45 7.93 2.72
C GLY A 30 22.44 8.56 3.67
N MET A 31 21.38 9.20 3.17
CA MET A 31 20.32 9.79 3.99
C MET A 31 19.16 8.81 4.14
N THR A 32 18.85 8.45 5.38
CA THR A 32 17.69 7.59 5.66
C THR A 32 16.51 8.43 6.10
N VAL A 33 15.48 8.46 5.25
CA VAL A 33 14.21 9.12 5.53
C VAL A 33 13.13 8.06 5.65
N TYR A 34 12.44 8.04 6.79
CA TYR A 34 11.28 7.19 6.99
C TYR A 34 10.06 8.02 7.38
N PHE A 35 8.89 7.47 7.05
CA PHE A 35 7.61 8.13 7.24
C PHE A 35 7.33 8.38 8.74
N PRO A 36 6.76 9.53 9.16
CA PRO A 36 6.18 10.57 8.33
C PRO A 36 7.21 11.47 7.64
N PHE A 37 8.21 11.99 8.35
CA PHE A 37 9.30 12.82 7.79
C PHE A 37 10.51 12.81 8.73
N THR A 38 10.91 11.63 9.22
CA THR A 38 12.05 11.53 10.13
C THR A 38 13.31 11.22 9.34
N ILE A 39 14.34 12.05 9.55
CA ILE A 39 15.69 11.85 9.02
C ILE A 39 16.51 11.21 10.15
N SER A 40 17.16 10.08 9.88
CA SER A 40 18.13 9.49 10.80
C SER A 40 19.53 9.55 10.20
N ASP A 41 20.49 9.97 11.02
CA ASP A 41 21.85 10.30 10.58
C ASP A 41 22.77 9.08 10.37
N GLU A 42 22.29 7.85 10.53
CA GLU A 42 23.15 6.66 10.49
C GLU A 42 22.56 5.44 9.78
N GLY A 43 21.60 5.63 8.87
CA GLY A 43 21.07 4.48 8.12
C GLY A 43 20.15 3.57 8.93
N THR A 44 19.87 3.88 10.20
CA THR A 44 19.14 3.01 11.11
C THR A 44 17.64 3.23 10.96
N ILE A 45 16.99 2.39 10.15
CA ILE A 45 15.54 2.25 10.15
C ILE A 45 15.14 1.34 11.33
N PRO A 46 14.17 1.72 12.17
CA PRO A 46 13.71 0.87 13.26
C PRO A 46 13.36 -0.55 12.78
N TYR A 47 13.90 -1.57 13.46
CA TYR A 47 13.84 -2.96 13.01
C TYR A 47 12.41 -3.46 12.76
N HIS A 48 11.46 -3.08 13.62
CA HIS A 48 10.04 -3.45 13.46
C HIS A 48 9.43 -2.93 12.15
N ARG A 49 9.90 -1.78 11.63
CA ARG A 49 9.45 -1.23 10.34
C ARG A 49 10.00 -2.02 9.17
N LEU A 50 11.30 -2.33 9.20
CA LEU A 50 11.94 -3.19 8.18
C LEU A 50 11.31 -4.59 8.15
N GLN A 51 11.12 -5.19 9.32
CA GLN A 51 10.49 -6.50 9.45
C GLN A 51 9.05 -6.49 8.91
N THR A 52 8.30 -5.43 9.18
CA THR A 52 6.94 -5.22 8.65
C THR A 52 6.93 -5.18 7.12
N ILE A 53 7.80 -4.36 6.52
CA ILE A 53 7.90 -4.25 5.06
C ILE A 53 8.29 -5.61 4.45
N ARG A 54 9.32 -6.27 5.00
CA ARG A 54 9.80 -7.56 4.51
C ARG A 54 8.70 -8.62 4.50
N ILE A 55 8.00 -8.79 5.62
CA ILE A 55 6.94 -9.80 5.74
C ILE A 55 5.74 -9.42 4.85
N ALA A 56 5.41 -8.13 4.76
CA ALA A 56 4.32 -7.69 3.90
C ALA A 56 4.59 -7.95 2.41
N VAL A 57 5.82 -7.75 1.94
CA VAL A 57 6.25 -8.11 0.58
C VAL A 57 6.10 -9.62 0.36
N PHE A 58 6.60 -10.45 1.28
CA PHE A 58 6.52 -11.91 1.15
C PHE A 58 5.07 -12.42 1.11
N ILE A 59 4.19 -11.92 1.99
CA ILE A 59 2.79 -12.32 2.01
C ILE A 59 2.07 -11.84 0.75
N THR A 60 2.36 -10.63 0.27
CA THR A 60 1.76 -10.10 -0.96
C THR A 60 2.20 -10.91 -2.18
N MET A 61 3.49 -11.24 -2.26
CA MET A 61 4.05 -12.10 -3.31
C MET A 61 3.42 -13.50 -3.26
N ALA A 62 3.34 -14.11 -2.07
CA ALA A 62 2.71 -15.41 -1.89
C ALA A 62 1.24 -15.39 -2.32
N TYR A 63 0.49 -14.34 -1.98
CA TYR A 63 -0.90 -14.15 -2.39
C TYR A 63 -1.04 -14.16 -3.93
N PHE A 64 -0.28 -13.32 -4.64
CA PHE A 64 -0.40 -13.23 -6.11
C PHE A 64 0.15 -14.46 -6.84
N THR A 65 1.21 -15.08 -6.32
CA THR A 65 1.77 -16.32 -6.89
C THR A 65 0.76 -17.47 -6.74
N THR A 66 0.17 -17.62 -5.56
CA THR A 66 -0.87 -18.62 -5.30
C THR A 66 -2.07 -18.38 -6.21
N LEU A 67 -2.47 -17.12 -6.38
CA LEU A 67 -3.58 -16.75 -7.24
C LEU A 67 -3.32 -17.09 -8.71
N HIS A 68 -2.09 -16.89 -9.18
CA HIS A 68 -1.66 -17.27 -10.52
C HIS A 68 -1.72 -18.79 -10.72
N LEU A 69 -1.27 -19.59 -9.75
CA LEU A 69 -1.31 -21.05 -9.84
C LEU A 69 -2.75 -21.59 -9.92
N PHE A 70 -3.69 -21.02 -9.17
CA PHE A 70 -5.07 -21.51 -9.14
C PHE A 70 -5.99 -20.90 -10.21
N ARG A 71 -5.75 -19.67 -10.65
CA ARG A 71 -6.63 -18.94 -11.60
C ARG A 71 -6.00 -18.72 -12.96
N GLY A 72 -4.81 -19.28 -13.20
CA GLY A 72 -4.03 -19.08 -14.42
C GLY A 72 -3.51 -17.65 -14.58
N SER A 73 -3.13 -17.31 -15.81
CA SER A 73 -2.51 -16.02 -16.18
C SER A 73 -3.50 -14.86 -16.27
N LYS A 74 -4.35 -14.67 -15.26
CA LYS A 74 -5.25 -13.51 -15.22
C LYS A 74 -4.46 -12.23 -14.96
N GLU A 75 -4.69 -11.22 -15.79
CA GLU A 75 -4.06 -9.91 -15.62
C GLU A 75 -4.57 -9.20 -14.35
N TYR A 76 -3.63 -8.66 -13.56
CA TYR A 76 -3.92 -7.85 -12.38
C TYR A 76 -3.46 -6.42 -12.62
N PHE A 77 -4.34 -5.46 -12.34
CA PHE A 77 -3.98 -4.04 -12.43
C PHE A 77 -2.96 -3.66 -11.34
N PRO A 78 -1.98 -2.78 -11.63
CA PRO A 78 -1.02 -2.30 -10.63
C PRO A 78 -1.67 -1.70 -9.37
N ILE A 79 -2.81 -1.02 -9.53
CA ILE A 79 -3.57 -0.47 -8.40
C ILE A 79 -4.09 -1.58 -7.47
N GLN A 80 -4.46 -2.74 -8.02
CA GLN A 80 -4.88 -3.88 -7.20
C GLN A 80 -3.70 -4.47 -6.43
N PHE A 81 -2.51 -4.53 -7.04
CA PHE A 81 -1.30 -4.92 -6.32
C PHE A 81 -1.02 -3.97 -5.15
N LEU A 82 -1.02 -2.66 -5.41
CA LEU A 82 -0.79 -1.65 -4.38
C LEU A 82 -1.84 -1.71 -3.26
N GLU A 83 -3.13 -1.87 -3.60
CA GLU A 83 -4.21 -2.04 -2.62
C GLU A 83 -3.93 -3.21 -1.67
N ILE A 84 -3.61 -4.38 -2.22
CA ILE A 84 -3.37 -5.61 -1.45
C ILE A 84 -2.09 -5.50 -0.63
N TYR A 85 -1.02 -4.97 -1.22
CA TYR A 85 0.22 -4.70 -0.51
C TYR A 85 -0.01 -3.82 0.72
N LEU A 86 -0.72 -2.69 0.58
CA LEU A 86 -0.99 -1.78 1.70
C LEU A 86 -1.90 -2.41 2.77
N LYS A 87 -2.86 -3.26 2.38
CA LYS A 87 -3.68 -4.04 3.31
C LYS A 87 -2.83 -4.98 4.14
N VAL A 88 -2.00 -5.78 3.46
CA VAL A 88 -1.11 -6.74 4.11
C VAL A 88 -0.12 -6.01 5.01
N LEU A 89 0.48 -4.91 4.54
CA LEU A 89 1.38 -4.05 5.32
C LEU A 89 0.73 -3.56 6.60
N THR A 90 -0.53 -3.12 6.53
CA THR A 90 -1.29 -2.66 7.69
C THR A 90 -1.54 -3.80 8.68
N LEU A 91 -2.00 -4.97 8.20
CA LEU A 91 -2.28 -6.13 9.05
C LEU A 91 -1.02 -6.68 9.73
N VAL A 92 0.05 -6.87 8.97
CA VAL A 92 1.35 -7.34 9.46
C VAL A 92 1.95 -6.33 10.43
N GLY A 93 1.88 -5.04 10.09
CA GLY A 93 2.36 -3.96 10.94
C GLY A 93 1.65 -3.92 12.28
N MET A 94 0.32 -4.09 12.30
CA MET A 94 -0.44 -4.14 13.56
C MET A 94 0.07 -5.26 14.48
N VAL A 95 0.30 -6.46 13.92
CA VAL A 95 0.81 -7.60 14.67
C VAL A 95 2.23 -7.35 15.19
N ILE A 96 3.13 -6.86 14.33
CA ILE A 96 4.54 -6.65 14.69
C ILE A 96 4.70 -5.48 15.67
N PHE A 97 4.00 -4.36 15.45
CA PHE A 97 4.10 -3.18 16.32
C PHE A 97 3.57 -3.51 17.72
N TYR A 98 2.50 -4.30 17.79
CA TYR A 98 1.98 -4.80 19.06
C TYR A 98 3.00 -5.71 19.77
N GLN A 99 3.61 -6.66 19.07
CA GLN A 99 4.61 -7.57 19.65
C GLN A 99 5.88 -6.83 20.10
N ALA A 100 6.34 -5.85 19.30
CA ALA A 100 7.51 -5.04 19.60
C ALA A 100 7.23 -3.93 20.64
N LYS A 101 6.01 -3.87 21.21
CA LYS A 101 5.58 -2.87 22.21
C LYS A 101 5.91 -1.44 21.78
N VAL A 102 5.72 -1.16 20.49
CA VAL A 102 6.01 0.15 19.91
C VAL A 102 5.07 1.21 20.49
N GLU A 103 5.54 2.44 20.63
CA GLU A 103 4.72 3.55 21.08
C GLU A 103 3.43 3.71 20.27
N LYS A 104 2.35 4.15 20.91
CA LYS A 104 1.05 4.32 20.23
C LYS A 104 1.11 5.34 19.09
N SER A 105 1.99 6.33 19.18
CA SER A 105 2.28 7.33 18.15
C SER A 105 2.72 6.68 16.83
N GLU A 106 3.47 5.59 16.88
CA GLU A 106 3.95 4.90 15.69
C GLU A 106 2.81 4.25 14.90
N PHE A 107 1.68 3.92 15.52
CA PHE A 107 0.53 3.32 14.82
C PHE A 107 -0.14 4.28 13.81
N PHE A 108 0.13 5.59 13.88
CA PHE A 108 -0.36 6.54 12.88
C PHE A 108 0.11 6.20 11.46
N ILE A 109 1.30 5.58 11.30
CA ILE A 109 1.77 5.12 9.99
C ILE A 109 0.88 4.01 9.42
N LEU A 110 0.45 3.09 10.27
CA LEU A 110 -0.43 1.98 9.88
C LEU A 110 -1.83 2.49 9.55
N LEU A 111 -2.31 3.49 10.30
CA LEU A 111 -3.57 4.16 9.99
C LEU A 111 -3.53 4.82 8.61
N PHE A 112 -2.44 5.54 8.28
CA PHE A 112 -2.26 6.14 6.96
C PHE A 112 -2.30 5.10 5.83
N PHE A 113 -1.56 4.00 5.96
CA PHE A 113 -1.57 2.94 4.94
C PHE A 113 -2.90 2.18 4.87
N GLY A 114 -3.56 1.99 6.01
CA GLY A 114 -4.89 1.38 6.09
C GLY A 114 -5.95 2.22 5.38
N ILE A 115 -6.00 3.52 5.65
CA ILE A 115 -6.89 4.47 4.97
C ILE A 115 -6.58 4.50 3.47
N SER A 116 -5.30 4.57 3.10
CA SER A 116 -4.88 4.55 1.69
C SER A 116 -5.38 3.28 0.99
N SER A 117 -5.25 2.11 1.61
CA SER A 117 -5.77 0.86 1.04
C SER A 117 -7.30 0.85 0.90
N ILE A 118 -8.03 1.43 1.85
CA ILE A 118 -9.49 1.57 1.76
C ILE A 118 -9.87 2.46 0.58
N ILE A 119 -9.20 3.60 0.39
CA ILE A 119 -9.43 4.52 -0.74
C ILE A 119 -9.20 3.78 -2.07
N LEU A 120 -8.09 3.05 -2.20
CA LEU A 120 -7.79 2.27 -3.40
C LEU A 120 -8.86 1.20 -3.67
N HIS A 121 -9.31 0.49 -2.62
CA HIS A 121 -10.35 -0.52 -2.73
C HIS A 121 -11.69 0.04 -3.22
N LEU A 122 -12.12 1.16 -2.63
CA LEU A 122 -13.37 1.82 -2.99
C LEU A 122 -13.31 2.35 -4.43
N ALA A 123 -12.21 2.98 -4.83
CA ALA A 123 -12.03 3.51 -6.17
C ALA A 123 -12.03 2.41 -7.23
N ARG A 124 -11.35 1.28 -6.97
CA ARG A 124 -11.37 0.11 -7.86
C ARG A 124 -12.77 -0.48 -7.99
N ARG A 125 -13.50 -0.67 -6.89
CA ARG A 125 -14.85 -1.25 -6.90
C ARG A 125 -15.85 -0.35 -7.63
N SER A 126 -15.71 0.95 -7.47
CA SER A 126 -16.51 1.96 -8.19
C SER A 126 -16.39 1.80 -9.71
N LYS A 127 -15.17 1.62 -10.24
CA LYS A 127 -14.93 1.47 -11.69
C LYS A 127 -15.63 0.24 -12.26
N HIS A 128 -15.60 -0.88 -11.53
CA HIS A 128 -16.26 -2.11 -11.96
C HIS A 128 -17.78 -1.96 -12.07
N LYS A 129 -18.42 -1.24 -11.12
CA LYS A 129 -19.86 -0.98 -11.14
C LYS A 129 -20.30 -0.07 -12.29
N TYR A 130 -19.45 0.88 -12.70
CA TYR A 130 -19.74 1.79 -13.81
C TYR A 130 -19.69 1.08 -15.18
N PHE A 131 -18.67 0.25 -15.41
CA PHE A 131 -18.57 -0.53 -16.66
C PHE A 131 -19.65 -1.61 -16.77
N SER A 132 -20.03 -2.26 -15.66
CA SER A 132 -21.14 -3.23 -15.65
C SER A 132 -22.49 -2.58 -15.97
N LYS A 133 -22.76 -1.36 -15.46
CA LYS A 133 -24.00 -0.62 -15.81
C LYS A 133 -24.05 -0.15 -17.27
N LYS A 134 -22.91 0.21 -17.85
CA LYS A 134 -22.85 0.64 -19.25
C LYS A 134 -23.15 -0.53 -20.21
N HIS A 135 -22.77 -1.75 -19.87
CA HIS A 135 -23.02 -2.92 -20.71
C HIS A 135 -24.50 -3.34 -20.73
N ASN A 136 -25.21 -3.25 -19.60
CA ASN A 136 -26.64 -3.59 -19.51
C ASN A 136 -27.60 -2.56 -20.15
N HIS A 137 -27.09 -1.45 -20.69
CA HIS A 137 -27.90 -0.45 -21.40
C HIS A 137 -27.84 -0.64 -22.94
N PHE A 138 -27.01 -1.57 -23.41
CA PHE A 138 -26.87 -1.93 -24.83
C PHE A 138 -27.37 -3.35 -25.14
N MET A 139 -28.03 -4.00 -24.17
CA MET A 139 -28.86 -5.20 -24.33
C MET A 139 -30.29 -4.83 -24.00
#